data_AF-A0A2J8WSP0-F1
#
_entry.id   AF-A0A2J8WSP0-F1
#
_cell.length_a   1.000
_cell.length_b   1.000
_cell.length_c   1.000
_cell.angle_alpha   90.00
_cell.angle_beta   90.00
_cell.angle_gamma   90.00
#
_symmetry.space_group_name_H-M   'P 1'
#
loop_
_entity.id
_entity.type
_entity.pdbx_description
1 polymer ?
#
loop_
_entity_poly.entity_id
_entity_poly.type
_entity_poly.pdbx_seq_one_letter_code
_entity_poly.pdbx_strand_id
1 'polypeptide(L)'
;MPAPPPPLNCPPGLEYLSQIDMILIHQQIELLEVLFSFESSNVYEIKNSFGQRIYFAAEDTNFCIRNCCGWSRPFTLRITDNVGREVITLERPLRCNCCCCPCCLQEIEIQAPPGIPVGYVTQTWHPCLTKFTIQNQKREDVLKISGPCIVCSCFAGVDFE
;
A
#
# COMPACT_ATOMS: atom_id res chain seq x y z
N MET A 1 -13.50 -29.90 1.14
CA MET A 1 -14.39 -29.15 2.05
C MET A 1 -14.93 -27.95 1.29
N PRO A 2 -16.22 -27.59 1.42
CA PRO A 2 -16.75 -26.36 0.84
C PRO A 2 -16.06 -25.14 1.47
N ALA A 3 -15.80 -24.11 0.67
CA ALA A 3 -15.21 -22.87 1.16
C ALA A 3 -16.15 -22.22 2.19
N PRO A 4 -15.62 -21.64 3.29
CA PRO A 4 -16.43 -20.91 4.25
C PRO A 4 -17.18 -19.77 3.54
N PRO A 5 -18.43 -19.47 3.95
CA PRO A 5 -19.20 -18.39 3.36
C PRO A 5 -18.45 -17.06 3.54
N PRO A 6 -18.49 -16.17 2.53
CA PRO A 6 -17.79 -14.89 2.61
C PRO A 6 -18.31 -14.07 3.80
N PRO A 7 -17.45 -13.29 4.47
CA PRO A 7 -17.87 -12.40 5.55
C PRO A 7 -18.96 -11.44 5.07
N LEU A 8 -19.99 -11.21 5.89
CA LEU A 8 -20.96 -10.14 5.61
C LEU A 8 -20.22 -8.81 5.47
N ASN A 9 -20.45 -8.09 4.37
CA ASN A 9 -19.81 -6.83 3.98
C ASN A 9 -18.34 -6.92 3.49
N CYS A 10 -17.86 -8.09 3.06
CA CYS A 10 -16.56 -8.19 2.40
C CYS A 10 -16.62 -7.62 0.96
N PRO A 11 -15.74 -6.69 0.57
CA PRO A 11 -15.64 -6.25 -0.82
C PRO A 11 -15.26 -7.41 -1.75
N PRO A 12 -15.81 -7.45 -2.98
CA PRO A 12 -15.57 -8.54 -3.90
C PRO A 12 -14.09 -8.63 -4.26
N GLY A 13 -13.52 -9.83 -4.20
CA GLY A 13 -12.11 -10.10 -4.47
C GLY A 13 -11.20 -10.07 -3.24
N LEU A 14 -11.72 -9.71 -2.06
CA LEU A 14 -10.98 -9.72 -0.78
C LEU A 14 -11.33 -10.90 0.12
N GLU A 15 -12.23 -11.78 -0.30
CA GLU A 15 -12.75 -12.89 0.50
C GLU A 15 -11.63 -13.83 0.94
N TYR A 16 -10.63 -14.05 0.07
CA TYR A 16 -9.47 -14.89 0.37
C TYR A 16 -8.63 -14.35 1.54
N LEU A 17 -8.56 -13.03 1.73
CA LEU A 17 -7.81 -12.43 2.84
C LEU A 17 -8.39 -12.81 4.20
N SER A 18 -9.68 -13.12 4.29
CA SER A 18 -10.31 -13.57 5.54
C SER A 18 -9.87 -14.97 5.99
N GLN A 19 -9.21 -15.73 5.10
CA GLN A 19 -8.81 -17.12 5.33
C GLN A 19 -7.31 -17.27 5.65
N ILE A 20 -6.57 -16.16 5.62
CA ILE A 20 -5.12 -16.14 5.84
C ILE A 20 -4.76 -15.18 6.96
N ASP A 21 -3.68 -15.47 7.66
CA ASP A 21 -3.12 -14.69 8.75
C ASP A 21 -1.82 -13.96 8.36
N MET A 22 -1.21 -14.35 7.24
CA MET A 22 0.04 -13.79 6.75
C MET A 22 0.03 -13.58 5.24
N ILE A 23 0.56 -12.43 4.82
CA ILE A 23 0.91 -12.11 3.44
C ILE A 23 2.39 -11.80 3.32
N LEU A 24 2.97 -12.15 2.18
CA LEU A 24 4.35 -11.85 1.82
C LEU A 24 4.33 -10.89 0.62
N ILE A 25 5.06 -9.78 0.70
CA ILE A 25 5.13 -8.77 -0.37
C ILE A 25 6.52 -8.78 -0.97
N HIS A 26 6.65 -9.18 -2.23
CA HIS A 26 7.92 -9.29 -2.94
C HIS A 26 7.99 -8.27 -4.07
N GLN A 27 8.91 -7.32 -4.00
CA GLN A 27 9.18 -6.39 -5.09
C GLN A 27 9.85 -7.13 -6.26
N GLN A 28 9.35 -6.90 -7.47
CA GLN A 28 9.91 -7.43 -8.71
C GLN A 28 10.77 -6.34 -9.34
N ILE A 29 12.10 -6.45 -9.21
CA ILE A 29 13.04 -5.37 -9.55
C ILE A 29 13.47 -5.42 -11.03
N GLU A 30 13.60 -6.58 -11.67
CA GLU A 30 14.51 -6.70 -12.83
C GLU A 30 13.92 -7.20 -14.17
N LEU A 31 12.67 -7.68 -14.25
CA LEU A 31 12.21 -8.38 -15.48
C LEU A 31 11.29 -7.57 -16.42
N LEU A 32 10.80 -6.40 -16.02
CA LEU A 32 9.80 -5.65 -16.81
C LEU A 32 10.32 -4.35 -17.44
N GLU A 33 11.41 -3.76 -16.92
CA GLU A 33 12.03 -2.56 -17.52
C GLU A 33 12.54 -2.84 -18.96
N VAL A 34 12.95 -4.07 -19.27
CA VAL A 34 13.48 -4.46 -20.58
C VAL A 34 12.38 -4.90 -21.57
N LEU A 35 11.25 -5.44 -21.10
CA LEU A 35 10.22 -6.03 -21.96
C LEU A 35 9.06 -5.08 -22.31
N PHE A 36 8.74 -4.11 -21.46
CA PHE A 36 7.50 -3.33 -21.60
C PHE A 36 7.69 -1.83 -21.84
N SER A 37 8.93 -1.33 -21.93
CA SER A 37 9.21 0.11 -22.08
C SER A 37 8.47 1.00 -21.06
N PHE A 38 8.08 0.42 -19.92
CA PHE A 38 7.49 1.11 -18.77
C PHE A 38 8.65 1.44 -17.81
N GLU A 39 9.20 2.64 -17.98
CA GLU A 39 10.54 3.02 -17.49
C GLU A 39 10.70 3.23 -15.97
N SER A 40 9.71 2.92 -15.11
CA SER A 40 9.88 3.15 -13.65
C SER A 40 8.78 2.62 -12.70
N SER A 41 7.84 1.79 -13.14
CA SER A 41 6.72 1.36 -12.28
C SER A 41 7.17 0.28 -11.29
N ASN A 42 7.07 0.55 -9.98
CA ASN A 42 7.32 -0.49 -8.98
C ASN A 42 6.23 -1.56 -9.06
N VAL A 43 6.66 -2.81 -9.12
CA VAL A 43 5.77 -3.96 -9.23
C VAL A 43 6.03 -4.89 -8.05
N TYR A 44 4.95 -5.45 -7.49
CA TYR A 44 5.00 -6.34 -6.33
C TYR A 44 4.14 -7.57 -6.55
N GLU A 45 4.65 -8.73 -6.17
CA GLU A 45 3.85 -9.93 -5.99
C GLU A 45 3.43 -10.04 -4.53
N ILE A 46 2.13 -10.25 -4.31
CA ILE A 46 1.56 -10.52 -3.00
C ILE A 46 1.27 -12.01 -2.92
N LYS A 47 1.91 -12.68 -1.97
CA LYS A 47 1.87 -14.14 -1.80
C LYS A 47 1.29 -14.52 -0.45
N ASN A 48 0.72 -15.71 -0.35
CA ASN A 48 0.39 -16.33 0.92
C ASN A 48 1.64 -16.92 1.60
N SER A 49 1.46 -17.50 2.78
CA SER A 49 2.52 -18.20 3.54
C SER A 49 3.15 -19.39 2.81
N PHE A 50 2.44 -19.99 1.86
CA PHE A 50 2.93 -21.07 1.00
C PHE A 50 3.68 -20.57 -0.25
N GLY A 51 3.87 -19.26 -0.40
CA GLY A 51 4.55 -18.66 -1.55
C GLY A 51 3.70 -18.60 -2.83
N GLN A 52 2.41 -18.93 -2.76
CA GLN A 52 1.51 -18.84 -3.90
C GLN A 52 1.05 -17.39 -4.08
N ARG A 53 1.11 -16.88 -5.30
CA ARG A 53 0.64 -15.53 -5.62
C ARG A 53 -0.88 -15.47 -5.48
N ILE A 54 -1.34 -14.52 -4.69
CA ILE A 54 -2.77 -14.26 -4.43
C ILE A 54 -3.21 -12.94 -5.05
N TYR A 55 -2.32 -11.95 -5.12
CA TYR A 55 -2.53 -10.69 -5.82
C TYR A 55 -1.24 -10.19 -6.48
N PHE A 56 -1.40 -9.23 -7.37
CA PHE A 56 -0.32 -8.51 -8.02
C PHE A 56 -0.54 -7.01 -7.85
N ALA A 57 0.49 -6.25 -7.52
CA ALA A 57 0.39 -4.81 -7.35
C ALA A 57 1.35 -4.07 -8.29
N ALA A 58 0.86 -3.02 -8.96
CA ALA A 58 1.68 -2.21 -9.86
C ALA A 58 1.46 -0.72 -9.59
N GLU A 59 2.56 0.03 -9.51
CA GLU A 59 2.57 1.48 -9.39
C GLU A 59 2.36 2.10 -10.78
N ASP A 60 1.30 2.87 -10.94
CA ASP A 60 1.06 3.71 -12.11
C ASP A 60 1.60 5.12 -11.80
N THR A 61 2.73 5.47 -12.43
CA THR A 61 3.43 6.74 -12.19
C THR A 61 3.62 7.49 -13.50
N ASN A 62 2.89 8.60 -13.67
CA ASN A 62 3.08 9.50 -14.80
C ASN A 62 4.46 10.18 -14.74
N PHE A 63 5.18 10.08 -15.86
CA PHE A 63 6.57 10.45 -16.13
C PHE A 63 7.03 11.84 -15.65
N CYS A 64 6.13 12.82 -15.48
CA CYS A 64 6.50 14.23 -15.27
C CYS A 64 6.77 14.67 -13.81
N ILE A 65 6.72 13.79 -12.80
CA ILE A 65 6.82 14.18 -11.37
C ILE A 65 8.05 13.56 -10.67
N ARG A 66 8.98 12.94 -11.41
CA ARG A 66 10.15 12.26 -10.80
C ARG A 66 11.26 13.22 -10.34
N ASN A 67 11.38 14.42 -10.93
CA ASN A 67 12.52 15.32 -10.70
C ASN A 67 12.30 16.41 -9.62
N CYS A 68 11.09 16.58 -9.07
CA CYS A 68 10.82 17.66 -8.11
C CYS A 68 10.45 17.21 -6.68
N CYS A 69 10.07 15.94 -6.45
CA CYS A 69 9.39 15.56 -5.19
C CYS A 69 9.99 14.36 -4.41
N GLY A 70 11.05 13.70 -4.90
CA GLY A 70 11.74 12.63 -4.15
C GLY A 70 10.81 11.57 -3.56
N TRP A 71 10.95 11.26 -2.26
CA TRP A 71 10.10 10.31 -1.52
C TRP A 71 8.64 10.76 -1.34
N SER A 72 8.32 12.02 -1.61
CA SER A 72 6.99 12.64 -1.46
C SER A 72 6.16 12.59 -2.76
N ARG A 73 6.53 11.72 -3.71
CA ARG A 73 5.83 11.62 -5.01
C ARG A 73 4.40 11.06 -4.87
N PRO A 74 3.44 11.61 -5.63
CA PRO A 74 2.13 11.00 -5.77
C PRO A 74 2.29 9.71 -6.57
N PHE A 75 1.50 8.70 -6.23
CA PHE A 75 1.44 7.46 -6.98
C PHE A 75 0.06 6.83 -6.83
N THR A 76 -0.32 6.04 -7.83
CA THR A 76 -1.48 5.16 -7.75
C THR A 76 -0.97 3.73 -7.74
N LEU A 77 -1.29 2.95 -6.71
CA LEU A 77 -0.97 1.52 -6.69
C LEU A 77 -2.24 0.73 -6.97
N ARG A 78 -2.23 -0.07 -8.04
CA ARG A 78 -3.36 -0.93 -8.40
C ARG A 78 -3.06 -2.35 -8.01
N ILE A 79 -3.94 -2.97 -7.24
CA ILE A 79 -3.83 -4.38 -6.82
C ILE A 79 -4.87 -5.19 -7.60
N THR A 80 -4.39 -6.17 -8.37
CA THR A 80 -5.19 -7.08 -9.18
C THR A 80 -5.18 -8.50 -8.63
N ASP A 81 -6.27 -9.23 -8.86
CA ASP A 81 -6.34 -10.66 -8.60
C ASP A 81 -5.60 -11.47 -9.69
N ASN A 82 -5.57 -12.80 -9.51
CA ASN A 82 -4.94 -13.70 -10.47
C ASN A 82 -5.65 -13.80 -11.83
N VAL A 83 -6.86 -13.23 -11.96
CA VAL A 83 -7.63 -13.15 -13.21
C VAL A 83 -7.38 -11.81 -13.91
N GLY A 84 -6.64 -10.89 -13.29
CA GLY A 84 -6.32 -9.56 -13.81
C GLY A 84 -7.40 -8.51 -13.50
N ARG A 85 -8.38 -8.83 -12.65
CA ARG A 85 -9.39 -7.87 -12.20
C ARG A 85 -8.80 -7.00 -11.09
N GLU A 86 -8.98 -5.69 -11.18
CA GLU A 86 -8.60 -4.76 -10.12
C GLU A 86 -9.52 -4.89 -8.90
N VAL A 87 -8.92 -5.06 -7.73
CA VAL A 87 -9.62 -5.33 -6.47
C VAL A 87 -9.46 -4.17 -5.49
N ILE A 88 -8.25 -3.61 -5.40
CA ILE A 88 -7.93 -2.46 -4.55
C ILE A 88 -7.19 -1.42 -5.37
N THR A 89 -7.56 -0.15 -5.18
CA THR A 89 -6.80 1.01 -5.66
C THR A 89 -6.31 1.79 -4.45
N LEU A 90 -5.01 2.07 -4.40
CA LEU A 90 -4.40 2.95 -3.39
C LEU A 90 -3.99 4.25 -4.08
N GLU A 91 -4.47 5.37 -3.57
CA GLU A 91 -4.14 6.70 -4.09
C GLU A 91 -3.38 7.50 -3.06
N ARG A 92 -2.14 7.89 -3.40
CA ARG A 92 -1.36 8.83 -2.61
C ARG A 92 -1.36 10.20 -3.28
N PRO A 93 -2.04 11.21 -2.72
CA PRO A 93 -2.04 12.56 -3.27
C PRO A 93 -0.69 13.25 -3.13
N LEU A 94 -0.45 14.25 -3.98
CA LEU A 94 0.72 15.13 -3.84
C LEU A 94 0.57 15.96 -2.56
N ARG A 95 1.58 15.89 -1.68
CA ARG A 95 1.67 16.73 -0.46
C ARG A 95 2.97 17.54 -0.49
N CYS A 96 2.98 18.68 0.22
CA CYS A 96 4.10 19.61 0.23
C CYS A 96 5.36 18.96 0.85
N ASN A 97 6.54 19.22 0.27
CA ASN A 97 7.83 18.72 0.75
C ASN A 97 8.66 19.78 1.49
N CYS A 98 8.04 20.88 1.94
CA CYS A 98 8.77 21.98 2.58
C CYS A 98 9.17 21.59 4.01
N CYS A 99 10.48 21.39 4.21
CA CYS A 99 11.16 20.71 5.33
C CYS A 99 10.96 21.30 6.75
N CYS A 100 10.19 22.37 6.94
CA CYS A 100 10.17 23.12 8.21
C CYS A 100 8.80 23.26 8.90
N CYS A 101 7.76 22.57 8.43
CA CYS A 101 6.42 22.60 9.03
C CYS A 101 5.85 21.17 9.18
N PRO A 102 4.92 20.91 10.13
CA PRO A 102 4.18 19.64 10.23
C PRO A 102 3.24 19.36 9.04
N CYS A 103 3.40 20.05 7.91
CA CYS A 103 2.54 19.97 6.72
C CYS A 103 2.95 18.88 5.71
N CYS A 104 3.99 18.10 6.01
CA CYS A 104 4.51 17.03 5.14
C CYS A 104 3.94 15.63 5.45
N LEU A 105 2.96 15.53 6.36
CA LEU A 105 2.35 14.26 6.73
C LEU A 105 1.66 13.61 5.53
N GLN A 106 1.95 12.33 5.31
CA GLN A 106 1.45 11.56 4.20
C GLN A 106 0.07 10.99 4.51
N GLU A 107 -0.73 10.82 3.46
CA GLU A 107 -2.05 10.19 3.52
C GLU A 107 -2.17 9.28 2.29
N ILE A 108 -2.84 8.15 2.45
CA ILE A 108 -3.21 7.24 1.35
C ILE A 108 -4.70 6.95 1.49
N GLU A 109 -5.44 7.11 0.39
CA GLU A 109 -6.81 6.65 0.26
C GLU A 109 -6.83 5.21 -0.26
N ILE A 110 -7.66 4.36 0.36
CA ILE A 110 -7.83 2.95 -0.02
C ILE A 110 -9.24 2.76 -0.54
N GLN A 111 -9.35 2.24 -1.76
CA GLN A 111 -10.61 1.97 -2.43
C GLN A 111 -10.78 0.47 -2.70
N ALA A 112 -11.94 -0.08 -2.38
CA ALA A 112 -12.27 -1.49 -2.63
C ALA A 112 -13.80 -1.67 -2.73
N PRO A 113 -14.39 -1.92 -3.92
CA PRO A 113 -13.74 -1.95 -5.25
C PRO A 113 -13.21 -0.56 -5.68
N PRO A 114 -12.45 -0.47 -6.79
CA PRO A 114 -11.97 0.80 -7.34
C PRO A 114 -13.09 1.85 -7.47
N GLY A 115 -12.84 3.07 -7.00
CA GLY A 115 -13.80 4.17 -6.96
C GLY A 115 -14.70 4.22 -5.71
N ILE A 116 -14.63 3.24 -4.80
CA ILE A 116 -15.37 3.25 -3.53
C ILE A 116 -14.37 3.29 -2.35
N PRO A 117 -14.21 4.43 -1.66
CA PRO A 117 -13.29 4.53 -0.54
C PRO A 117 -13.78 3.71 0.66
N VAL A 118 -12.92 2.81 1.15
CA VAL A 118 -13.16 1.99 2.34
C VAL A 118 -12.47 2.56 3.58
N GLY A 119 -11.38 3.30 3.38
CA GLY A 119 -10.64 3.91 4.49
C GLY A 119 -9.42 4.69 4.03
N TYR A 120 -8.68 5.17 5.02
CA TYR A 120 -7.52 6.03 4.85
C TYR A 120 -6.38 5.57 5.76
N VAL A 121 -5.15 5.75 5.33
CA VAL A 121 -3.96 5.61 6.18
C VAL A 121 -3.27 6.96 6.25
N THR A 122 -3.15 7.53 7.44
CA THR A 122 -2.53 8.84 7.66
C THR A 122 -1.28 8.71 8.51
N GLN A 123 -0.23 9.43 8.15
CA GLN A 123 0.97 9.54 8.98
C GLN A 123 0.71 10.51 10.12
N THR A 124 1.08 10.11 11.33
CA THR A 124 0.99 10.97 12.52
C THR A 124 2.38 11.47 12.89
N TRP A 125 2.51 12.77 13.16
CA TRP A 125 3.79 13.34 13.55
C TRP A 125 4.25 12.77 14.91
N HIS A 126 5.51 12.38 14.98
CA HIS A 126 6.16 11.97 16.22
C HIS A 126 7.66 12.29 16.13
N PRO A 127 8.31 12.69 17.24
CA PRO A 127 9.72 13.12 17.21
C PRO A 127 10.71 12.02 16.83
N CYS A 128 10.36 10.75 17.06
CA CYS A 128 11.30 9.63 16.95
C CYS A 128 10.73 8.37 16.28
N LEU A 129 9.40 8.23 16.18
CA LEU A 129 8.76 6.98 15.76
C LEU A 129 7.99 7.23 14.48
N THR A 130 7.97 6.26 13.58
CA THR A 130 7.05 6.30 12.44
C THR A 130 5.69 5.85 12.92
N LYS A 131 4.69 6.74 12.93
CA LYS A 131 3.32 6.39 13.34
C LYS A 131 2.36 6.53 12.18
N PHE A 132 1.52 5.53 11.98
CA PHE A 132 0.40 5.57 11.05
C PHE A 132 -0.92 5.34 11.79
N THR A 133 -1.97 5.97 11.31
CA THR A 133 -3.32 5.79 11.82
C THR A 133 -4.19 5.30 10.66
N ILE A 134 -4.82 4.14 10.85
CA ILE A 134 -5.82 3.61 9.92
C ILE A 134 -7.17 4.19 10.32
N GLN A 135 -7.85 4.78 9.35
CA GLN A 135 -9.16 5.37 9.51
C GLN A 135 -10.16 4.66 8.61
N ASN A 136 -11.41 4.54 9.08
CA ASN A 136 -12.50 4.01 8.27
C ASN A 136 -12.97 5.04 7.22
N GLN A 137 -13.99 4.68 6.44
CA GLN A 137 -14.62 5.56 5.44
C GLN A 137 -15.11 6.91 6.02
N LYS A 138 -15.48 6.96 7.31
CA LYS A 138 -15.93 8.18 8.01
C LYS A 138 -14.78 9.00 8.62
N ARG A 139 -13.53 8.59 8.39
CA ARG A 139 -12.31 9.16 9.00
C ARG A 139 -12.25 9.00 10.53
N GLU A 140 -12.89 7.96 11.05
CA GLU A 140 -12.75 7.57 12.46
C GLU A 140 -11.56 6.62 12.60
N ASP A 141 -10.73 6.84 13.61
CA ASP A 141 -9.54 6.02 13.88
C ASP A 141 -9.95 4.59 14.29
N VAL A 142 -9.44 3.59 13.56
CA VAL A 142 -9.71 2.16 13.81
C VAL A 142 -8.49 1.46 14.40
N LEU A 143 -7.31 1.77 13.87
CA LEU A 143 -6.05 1.14 14.29
C LEU A 143 -4.91 2.15 14.23
N LYS A 144 -3.90 1.96 15.09
CA LYS A 144 -2.66 2.72 15.05
C LYS A 144 -1.51 1.74 14.87
N ILE A 145 -0.60 2.09 13.97
CA ILE A 145 0.61 1.33 13.67
C ILE A 145 1.80 2.16 14.15
N SER A 146 2.64 1.56 14.97
CA SER A 146 3.88 2.15 15.45
C SER A 146 5.07 1.39 14.90
N GLY A 147 5.85 2.06 14.05
CA GLY A 147 7.15 1.59 13.61
C GLY A 147 8.26 1.93 14.61
N PRO A 148 9.43 1.31 14.45
CA PRO A 148 10.56 1.48 15.36
C PRO A 148 11.17 2.88 15.20
N CYS A 149 12.00 3.25 16.17
CA CYS A 149 12.67 4.54 16.18
C CYS A 149 13.71 4.62 15.05
N ILE A 150 13.47 5.49 14.06
CA ILE A 150 14.40 5.68 12.92
C ILE A 150 15.59 6.52 13.40
N VAL A 151 16.48 5.89 14.16
CA VAL A 151 17.85 6.38 14.35
C VAL A 151 18.91 5.31 14.07
N CYS A 152 18.58 4.02 14.04
CA CYS A 152 19.59 2.95 13.89
C CYS A 152 19.05 1.67 13.21
N SER A 153 18.65 1.72 11.94
CA SER A 153 18.37 0.46 11.20
C SER A 153 18.78 0.56 9.72
N CYS A 154 20.08 0.58 9.47
CA CYS A 154 20.60 0.08 8.21
C CYS A 154 20.61 -1.46 8.30
N PHE A 155 19.88 -2.14 7.41
CA PHE A 155 19.95 -3.58 7.12
C PHE A 155 19.22 -4.61 8.02
N ALA A 156 18.29 -4.21 8.89
CA ALA A 156 17.42 -5.17 9.61
C ALA A 156 15.97 -5.08 9.12
N GLY A 157 15.24 -6.20 9.20
CA GLY A 157 13.79 -6.21 9.03
C GLY A 157 13.13 -5.21 9.99
N VAL A 158 12.12 -4.49 9.51
CA VAL A 158 11.44 -3.45 10.29
C VAL A 158 10.15 -4.06 10.83
N ASP A 159 10.10 -4.28 12.13
CA ASP A 159 8.90 -4.76 12.81
C ASP A 159 8.00 -3.56 13.17
N PHE A 160 6.73 -3.64 12.81
CA PHE A 160 5.70 -2.67 13.17
C PHE A 160 4.75 -3.31 14.19
N GLU A 161 4.35 -2.54 15.21
CA GLU A 161 3.37 -2.94 16.25
C GLU A 161 2.03 -2.22 16.06
#